data_AF-A0A0B1S8X8-F1
#
_entry.id   AF-A0A0B1S8X8-F1
#
_cell.length_a   1.000
_cell.length_b   1.000
_cell.length_c   1.000
_cell.angle_alpha   90.00
_cell.angle_beta   90.00
_cell.angle_gamma   90.00
#
_symmetry.space_group_name_H-M   'P 1'
#
loop_
_entity.id
_entity.type
_entity.pdbx_description
1 polymer ?
#
loop_
_entity_poly.entity_id
_entity_poly.type
_entity_poly.pdbx_seq_one_letter_code
_entity_poly.pdbx_strand_id
1 'polypeptide(L)'
;PHSMPKAKYVGETTLDEKAKKPRILFLLQLNGRNERQVKRLLKALYSPSHYYYIHVDQRQLYMLTEVKAVAGKLPNVIVAPDAHSTIWGGASLLTMVQDAIRRSISMPSLSDWDYLINLSESDFPVLSLNELETQLSLDEFPRNLRIDGGSDWIILHREFAEYSISEEELPKKMRTLFGSIILPVESFFHTNAKSKPFYIARKFESLIDIDAIALAEKQALRDRPHLLHTDDVMFNVTFVNYYKADIDGY
;
A
#
# COMPACT_ATOMS: atom_id res chain seq x y z
N PRO A 1 -0.21 16.08 -30.70
CA PRO A 1 0.57 15.52 -29.56
C PRO A 1 -0.18 15.70 -28.25
N HIS A 2 -0.82 14.63 -27.76
CA HIS A 2 -1.51 14.63 -26.48
C HIS A 2 -0.46 14.60 -25.36
N SER A 3 -0.17 15.74 -24.72
CA SER A 3 0.75 15.72 -23.57
C SER A 3 0.01 15.09 -22.40
N MET A 4 0.53 13.97 -21.89
CA MET A 4 0.09 13.40 -20.63
C MET A 4 0.05 14.50 -19.55
N PRO A 5 -1.03 14.62 -18.75
CA PRO A 5 -1.07 15.58 -17.67
C PRO A 5 0.09 15.31 -16.71
N LYS A 6 1.02 16.26 -16.62
CA LYS A 6 2.10 16.20 -15.64
C LYS A 6 1.50 16.46 -14.26
N ALA A 7 1.90 15.68 -13.25
CA ALA A 7 1.62 16.01 -11.86
C ALA A 7 2.07 17.45 -11.60
N LYS A 8 1.11 18.33 -11.28
CA LYS A 8 1.38 19.70 -10.89
C LYS A 8 1.52 19.72 -9.37
N TYR A 9 2.70 20.11 -8.91
CA TYR A 9 2.90 20.54 -7.53
C TYR A 9 1.94 21.69 -7.25
N VAL A 10 0.98 21.47 -6.34
CA VAL A 10 0.22 22.56 -5.75
C VAL A 10 1.10 23.09 -4.63
N GLY A 11 1.73 24.24 -4.85
CA GLY A 11 2.62 24.86 -3.86
C GLY A 11 1.93 25.05 -2.52
N GLU A 12 2.76 25.12 -1.45
CA GLU A 12 2.39 25.28 -0.04
C GLU A 12 1.01 25.90 0.13
N THR A 13 0.00 25.04 0.09
CA THR A 13 -1.31 25.40 0.61
C THR A 13 -1.03 25.36 2.09
N THR A 14 -0.96 26.53 2.72
CA THR A 14 -0.85 26.66 4.18
C THR A 14 -1.94 25.78 4.75
N LEU A 15 -1.57 24.59 5.21
CA LEU A 15 -2.46 23.72 5.97
C LEU A 15 -2.98 24.60 7.09
N ASP A 16 -4.30 24.70 7.23
CA ASP A 16 -4.87 25.23 8.46
C ASP A 16 -4.22 24.43 9.58
N GLU A 17 -3.46 25.07 10.49
CA GLU A 17 -2.71 24.37 11.54
C GLU A 17 -3.61 23.49 12.43
N LYS A 18 -4.94 23.68 12.29
CA LYS A 18 -6.01 22.91 12.94
C LYS A 18 -6.46 21.66 12.17
N ALA A 19 -6.07 21.46 10.91
CA ALA A 19 -6.49 20.30 10.14
C ALA A 19 -5.81 19.03 10.68
N LYS A 20 -6.61 18.05 11.10
CA LYS A 20 -6.11 16.76 11.61
C LYS A 20 -5.32 16.06 10.50
N LYS A 21 -4.04 15.76 10.75
CA LYS A 21 -3.24 14.92 9.84
C LYS A 21 -3.86 13.52 9.72
N PRO A 22 -4.05 13.00 8.49
CA PRO A 22 -4.66 11.70 8.28
C PRO A 22 -3.73 10.58 8.76
N ARG A 23 -4.31 9.54 9.36
CA ARG A 23 -3.61 8.31 9.71
C ARG A 23 -3.87 7.27 8.64
N ILE A 24 -2.81 6.76 8.04
CA ILE A 24 -2.91 5.85 6.90
C ILE A 24 -2.56 4.43 7.36
N LEU A 25 -3.37 3.46 6.96
CA LEU A 25 -3.07 2.04 7.01
C LEU A 25 -2.56 1.59 5.64
N PHE A 26 -1.25 1.39 5.53
CA PHE A 26 -0.63 0.80 4.36
C PHE A 26 -0.74 -0.73 4.43
N LEU A 27 -1.54 -1.31 3.54
CA LEU A 27 -1.64 -2.76 3.35
C LEU A 27 -0.63 -3.20 2.29
N LEU A 28 0.52 -3.74 2.70
CA LEU A 28 1.54 -4.25 1.79
C LEU A 28 1.26 -5.73 1.50
N GLN A 29 1.11 -6.09 0.21
CA GLN A 29 0.77 -7.43 -0.27
C GLN A 29 1.97 -7.98 -1.04
N LEU A 30 2.73 -8.88 -0.43
CA LEU A 30 4.04 -9.28 -0.94
C LEU A 30 4.01 -10.72 -1.49
N ASN A 31 4.50 -10.93 -2.71
CA ASN A 31 4.58 -12.26 -3.32
C ASN A 31 5.95 -12.57 -3.98
N GLY A 32 6.92 -11.68 -3.89
CA GLY A 32 8.25 -11.83 -4.44
C GLY A 32 9.32 -12.13 -3.38
N ARG A 33 10.59 -12.06 -3.82
CA ARG A 33 11.78 -12.21 -2.98
C ARG A 33 12.64 -10.95 -2.88
N ASN A 34 12.19 -9.82 -3.43
CA ASN A 34 12.96 -8.57 -3.43
C ASN A 34 12.75 -7.79 -2.13
N GLU A 35 13.27 -8.34 -1.02
CA GLU A 35 13.16 -7.78 0.32
C GLU A 35 13.81 -6.41 0.42
N ARG A 36 14.85 -6.16 -0.39
CA ARG A 36 15.52 -4.86 -0.45
C ARG A 36 14.61 -3.78 -1.02
N GLN A 37 13.86 -4.08 -2.07
CA GLN A 37 12.86 -3.16 -2.61
C GLN A 37 11.76 -2.87 -1.59
N VAL A 38 11.27 -3.90 -0.89
CA VAL A 38 10.29 -3.72 0.20
C VAL A 38 10.82 -2.81 1.30
N LYS A 39 12.10 -2.97 1.70
CA LYS A 39 12.76 -2.09 2.68
C LYS A 39 12.87 -0.64 2.17
N ARG A 40 13.16 -0.42 0.88
CA ARG A 40 13.17 0.93 0.27
C ARG A 40 11.78 1.55 0.25
N LEU A 41 10.76 0.79 -0.16
CA LEU A 41 9.36 1.23 -0.16
C LEU A 41 8.91 1.61 1.25
N LEU A 42 9.14 0.72 2.24
CA LEU A 42 8.78 0.98 3.63
C LEU A 42 9.49 2.23 4.14
N LYS A 43 10.79 2.42 3.88
CA LYS A 43 11.53 3.63 4.26
C LYS A 43 10.91 4.90 3.68
N ALA A 44 10.48 4.87 2.41
CA ALA A 44 9.85 6.02 1.77
C ALA A 44 8.48 6.35 2.39
N LEU A 45 7.71 5.34 2.79
CA LEU A 45 6.38 5.50 3.37
C LEU A 45 6.39 5.68 4.89
N TYR A 46 7.49 5.36 5.59
CA TYR A 46 7.51 5.23 7.04
C TYR A 46 7.28 6.55 7.77
N SER A 47 6.35 6.53 8.71
CA SER A 47 6.06 7.55 9.71
C SER A 47 5.51 6.84 10.97
N PRO A 48 5.87 7.28 12.18
CA PRO A 48 5.31 6.72 13.42
C PRO A 48 3.80 7.00 13.58
N SER A 49 3.24 7.94 12.80
CA SER A 49 1.82 8.31 12.84
C SER A 49 0.94 7.46 11.90
N HIS A 50 1.52 6.47 11.23
CA HIS A 50 0.83 5.59 10.29
C HIS A 50 0.98 4.13 10.71
N TYR A 51 0.26 3.26 10.02
CA TYR A 51 0.23 1.83 10.27
C TYR A 51 0.65 1.05 9.02
N TYR A 52 1.38 -0.03 9.22
CA TYR A 52 1.86 -0.87 8.13
C TYR A 52 1.44 -2.31 8.41
N TYR A 53 0.44 -2.79 7.67
CA TYR A 53 -0.02 -4.16 7.77
C TYR A 53 0.48 -4.95 6.56
N ILE A 54 1.38 -5.91 6.80
CA ILE A 54 2.11 -6.61 5.75
C ILE A 54 1.60 -8.04 5.65
N HIS A 55 0.89 -8.33 4.56
CA HIS A 55 0.58 -9.69 4.15
C HIS A 55 1.71 -10.21 3.24
N VAL A 56 2.19 -11.42 3.53
CA VAL A 56 3.12 -12.16 2.67
C VAL A 56 2.40 -13.40 2.19
N ASP A 57 2.46 -13.65 0.87
CA ASP A 57 1.88 -14.85 0.27
C ASP A 57 2.42 -16.10 0.97
N GLN A 58 1.53 -17.06 1.24
CA GLN A 58 1.85 -18.28 2.00
C GLN A 58 3.03 -19.09 1.42
N ARG A 59 3.33 -18.91 0.13
CA ARG A 59 4.42 -19.60 -0.57
C ARG A 59 5.78 -18.93 -0.39
N GLN A 60 5.84 -17.72 0.17
CA GLN A 60 7.05 -16.89 0.23
C GLN A 60 7.67 -16.84 1.63
N LEU A 61 8.12 -17.99 2.13
CA LEU A 61 8.69 -18.13 3.48
C LEU A 61 9.94 -17.26 3.69
N TYR A 62 10.77 -17.09 2.65
CA TYR A 62 11.93 -16.20 2.68
C TYR A 62 11.52 -14.75 2.98
N MET A 63 10.59 -14.20 2.20
CA MET A 63 10.08 -12.84 2.39
C MET A 63 9.42 -12.68 3.76
N LEU A 64 8.65 -13.67 4.20
CA LEU A 64 8.02 -13.66 5.52
C LEU A 64 9.06 -13.52 6.65
N THR A 65 10.16 -14.24 6.53
CA THR A 65 11.26 -14.20 7.52
C THR A 65 11.92 -12.82 7.54
N GLU A 66 12.23 -12.26 6.37
CA GLU A 66 12.85 -10.94 6.24
C GLU A 66 11.95 -9.82 6.78
N VAL A 67 10.66 -9.87 6.48
CA VAL A 67 9.69 -8.86 6.94
C VAL A 67 9.44 -8.99 8.44
N LYS A 68 9.38 -10.21 9.01
CA LYS A 68 9.29 -10.39 10.47
C LYS A 68 10.47 -9.76 11.20
N ALA A 69 11.68 -9.87 10.65
CA ALA A 69 12.87 -9.23 11.22
C ALA A 69 12.80 -7.69 11.19
N VAL A 70 12.13 -7.12 10.17
CA VAL A 70 11.86 -5.67 10.10
C VAL A 70 10.78 -5.26 11.11
N ALA A 71 9.67 -6.00 11.17
CA ALA A 71 8.57 -5.74 12.10
C ALA A 71 9.01 -5.80 13.57
N GLY A 72 9.96 -6.70 13.91
CA GLY A 72 10.54 -6.77 15.25
C GLY A 72 11.29 -5.50 15.69
N LYS A 73 11.57 -4.56 14.79
CA LYS A 73 12.26 -3.29 15.07
C LYS A 73 11.32 -2.07 15.02
N LEU A 74 10.11 -2.21 14.49
CA LEU A 74 9.21 -1.10 14.20
C LEU A 74 7.82 -1.39 14.80
N PRO A 75 7.41 -0.72 15.89
CA PRO A 75 6.24 -1.12 16.67
C PRO A 75 4.90 -0.95 15.95
N ASN A 76 4.84 -0.12 14.91
CA ASN A 76 3.67 0.13 14.06
C ASN A 76 3.69 -0.65 12.73
N VAL A 77 4.61 -1.61 12.60
CA VAL A 77 4.69 -2.55 11.48
C VAL A 77 4.24 -3.93 11.95
N ILE A 78 3.14 -4.42 11.39
CA ILE A 78 2.49 -5.66 11.80
C ILE A 78 2.45 -6.61 10.61
N VAL A 79 2.98 -7.81 10.80
CA VAL A 79 2.88 -8.89 9.81
C VAL A 79 1.58 -9.62 10.02
N ALA A 80 0.82 -9.84 8.95
CA ALA A 80 -0.42 -10.61 8.98
C ALA A 80 -0.14 -12.01 9.56
N PRO A 81 -0.91 -12.45 10.59
CA PRO A 81 -0.70 -13.76 11.19
C PRO A 81 -1.12 -14.90 10.25
N ASP A 82 -2.12 -14.64 9.40
CA ASP A 82 -2.71 -15.61 8.50
C ASP A 82 -2.27 -15.34 7.06
N ALA A 83 -1.59 -16.32 6.47
CA ALA A 83 -1.08 -16.21 5.12
C ALA A 83 -2.12 -16.75 4.13
N HIS A 84 -2.60 -15.88 3.25
CA HIS A 84 -3.39 -16.28 2.08
C HIS A 84 -2.49 -16.66 0.89
N SER A 85 -2.94 -17.61 0.07
CA SER A 85 -2.40 -17.84 -1.29
C SER A 85 -3.00 -16.83 -2.25
N THR A 86 -2.38 -15.67 -2.38
CA THR A 86 -2.82 -14.62 -3.29
C THR A 86 -2.37 -14.94 -4.71
N ILE A 87 -3.24 -15.63 -5.44
CA ILE A 87 -3.01 -15.93 -6.87
C ILE A 87 -3.50 -14.72 -7.67
N TRP A 88 -2.75 -14.34 -8.70
CA TRP A 88 -3.15 -13.24 -9.58
C TRP A 88 -4.53 -13.51 -10.19
N GLY A 89 -5.45 -12.53 -10.06
CA GLY A 89 -6.85 -12.65 -10.48
C GLY A 89 -7.74 -13.53 -9.61
N GLY A 90 -7.21 -14.17 -8.56
CA GLY A 90 -7.96 -15.07 -7.68
C GLY A 90 -8.80 -14.34 -6.62
N ALA A 91 -9.91 -14.98 -6.21
CA ALA A 91 -10.79 -14.46 -5.16
C ALA A 91 -10.11 -14.33 -3.78
N SER A 92 -9.03 -15.09 -3.55
CA SER A 92 -8.24 -15.02 -2.33
C SER A 92 -7.63 -13.64 -2.06
N LEU A 93 -7.41 -12.82 -3.10
CA LEU A 93 -6.95 -11.44 -2.93
C LEU A 93 -7.99 -10.57 -2.22
N LEU A 94 -9.26 -10.63 -2.66
CA LEU A 94 -10.34 -9.89 -2.01
C LEU A 94 -10.55 -10.39 -0.56
N THR A 95 -10.51 -11.71 -0.35
CA THR A 95 -10.61 -12.28 0.99
C THR A 95 -9.51 -11.73 1.90
N MET A 96 -8.27 -11.70 1.43
CA MET A 96 -7.12 -11.16 2.17
C MET A 96 -7.31 -9.69 2.52
N VAL A 97 -7.76 -8.85 1.58
CA VAL A 97 -8.02 -7.42 1.85
C VAL A 97 -9.12 -7.25 2.91
N GLN A 98 -10.22 -7.99 2.80
CA GLN A 98 -11.31 -7.93 3.79
C GLN A 98 -10.85 -8.38 5.17
N ASP A 99 -10.00 -9.39 5.22
CA ASP A 99 -9.40 -9.92 6.44
C ASP A 99 -8.42 -8.94 7.09
N ALA A 100 -7.66 -8.20 6.30
CA ALA A 100 -6.84 -7.10 6.77
C ALA A 100 -7.70 -5.96 7.35
N ILE A 101 -8.80 -5.59 6.67
CA ILE A 101 -9.75 -4.58 7.17
C ILE A 101 -10.32 -5.04 8.52
N ARG A 102 -10.89 -6.25 8.59
CA ARG A 102 -11.46 -6.81 9.84
C ARG A 102 -10.47 -6.79 10.99
N ARG A 103 -9.24 -7.24 10.76
CA ARG A 103 -8.18 -7.28 11.79
C ARG A 103 -7.74 -5.87 12.21
N SER A 104 -7.58 -4.95 11.26
CA SER A 104 -7.19 -3.58 11.58
C SER A 104 -8.21 -2.86 12.47
N ILE A 105 -9.49 -3.15 12.30
CA ILE A 105 -10.57 -2.57 13.11
C ILE A 105 -10.63 -3.23 14.49
N SER A 106 -10.43 -4.55 14.56
CA SER A 106 -10.53 -5.30 15.83
C SER A 106 -9.30 -5.18 16.72
N MET A 107 -8.14 -4.84 16.16
CA MET A 107 -6.89 -4.64 16.91
C MET A 107 -6.79 -3.21 17.44
N PRO A 108 -6.80 -2.98 18.77
CA PRO A 108 -6.73 -1.64 19.34
C PRO A 108 -5.49 -0.84 18.91
N SER A 109 -4.38 -1.52 18.60
CA SER A 109 -3.14 -0.91 18.12
C SER A 109 -3.19 -0.45 16.66
N LEU A 110 -4.25 -0.80 15.92
CA LEU A 110 -4.46 -0.42 14.52
C LEU A 110 -5.80 0.30 14.32
N SER A 111 -6.68 0.37 15.30
CA SER A 111 -8.11 0.66 15.08
C SER A 111 -8.47 2.12 14.88
N ASP A 112 -7.51 3.00 14.58
CA ASP A 112 -7.75 4.44 14.53
C ASP A 112 -7.25 5.13 13.23
N TRP A 113 -6.92 4.36 12.19
CA TRP A 113 -6.64 4.88 10.85
C TRP A 113 -7.86 5.57 10.22
N ASP A 114 -7.61 6.48 9.28
CA ASP A 114 -8.62 7.23 8.52
C ASP A 114 -8.71 6.72 7.06
N TYR A 115 -7.59 6.30 6.48
CA TYR A 115 -7.51 5.74 5.12
C TYR A 115 -6.75 4.41 5.06
N LEU A 116 -7.18 3.50 4.20
CA LEU A 116 -6.46 2.29 3.81
C LEU A 116 -5.91 2.45 2.39
N ILE A 117 -4.63 2.14 2.18
CA ILE A 117 -3.99 2.10 0.87
C ILE A 117 -3.34 0.75 0.67
N ASN A 118 -3.72 0.02 -0.38
CA ASN A 118 -3.10 -1.27 -0.70
C ASN A 118 -1.91 -1.07 -1.66
N LEU A 119 -0.80 -1.76 -1.41
CA LEU A 119 0.46 -1.68 -2.17
C LEU A 119 1.03 -3.10 -2.36
N SER A 120 1.84 -3.30 -3.40
CA SER A 120 2.73 -4.45 -3.59
C SER A 120 4.18 -4.05 -3.39
N GLU A 121 5.08 -5.04 -3.40
CA GLU A 121 6.52 -4.85 -3.47
C GLU A 121 7.00 -4.06 -4.70
N SER A 122 6.17 -3.95 -5.74
CA SER A 122 6.51 -3.28 -7.00
C SER A 122 5.96 -1.86 -7.11
N ASP A 123 5.29 -1.37 -6.07
CA ASP A 123 4.83 0.01 -6.01
C ASP A 123 5.93 0.91 -5.45
N PHE A 124 5.91 2.19 -5.84
CA PHE A 124 6.80 3.19 -5.25
C PHE A 124 6.16 4.59 -5.28
N PRO A 125 6.30 5.39 -4.21
CA PRO A 125 5.83 6.78 -4.23
C PRO A 125 6.62 7.62 -5.24
N VAL A 126 5.91 8.49 -5.95
CA VAL A 126 6.48 9.53 -6.84
C VAL A 126 6.24 10.94 -6.32
N LEU A 127 5.51 11.07 -5.21
CA LEU A 127 5.33 12.29 -4.43
C LEU A 127 5.73 12.04 -2.98
N SER A 128 5.95 13.10 -2.21
CA SER A 128 6.38 12.96 -0.82
C SER A 128 5.22 12.54 0.08
N LEU A 129 5.54 11.95 1.24
CA LEU A 129 4.52 11.54 2.20
C LEU A 129 3.69 12.73 2.69
N ASN A 130 4.34 13.90 2.89
CA ASN A 130 3.63 15.11 3.30
C ASN A 130 2.62 15.59 2.26
N GLU A 131 2.90 15.43 0.96
CA GLU A 131 1.94 15.77 -0.09
C GLU A 131 0.74 14.81 -0.09
N LEU A 132 0.98 13.52 0.13
CA LEU A 132 -0.09 12.54 0.26
C LEU A 132 -0.99 12.88 1.47
N GLU A 133 -0.39 13.14 2.63
CA GLU A 133 -1.10 13.58 3.84
C GLU A 133 -1.92 14.85 3.58
N THR A 134 -1.32 15.83 2.91
CA THR A 134 -1.98 17.11 2.58
C THR A 134 -3.21 16.86 1.73
N GLN A 135 -3.10 16.06 0.66
CA GLN A 135 -4.26 15.80 -0.18
C GLN A 135 -5.35 15.01 0.56
N LEU A 136 -4.98 13.97 1.30
CA LEU A 136 -5.97 13.18 2.05
C LEU A 136 -6.68 14.03 3.10
N SER A 137 -6.01 15.03 3.69
CA SER A 137 -6.63 15.96 4.63
C SER A 137 -7.68 16.90 4.00
N LEU A 138 -7.58 17.14 2.68
CA LEU A 138 -8.52 17.98 1.92
C LEU A 138 -9.73 17.20 1.40
N ASP A 139 -9.72 15.88 1.51
CA ASP A 139 -10.70 14.99 0.90
C ASP A 139 -11.88 14.70 1.86
N GLU A 140 -13.04 15.32 1.60
CA GLU A 140 -14.29 14.91 2.25
C GLU A 140 -14.81 13.57 1.69
N PHE A 141 -15.28 12.71 2.58
CA PHE A 141 -15.89 11.42 2.23
C PHE A 141 -17.11 11.61 1.29
N PRO A 142 -17.19 10.90 0.15
CA PRO A 142 -18.28 11.11 -0.81
C PRO A 142 -19.63 10.61 -0.26
N ARG A 143 -20.64 11.49 -0.27
CA ARG A 143 -22.01 11.19 0.19
C ARG A 143 -22.85 10.29 -0.73
N ASN A 144 -22.32 9.86 -1.90
CA ASN A 144 -23.08 9.10 -2.91
C ASN A 144 -22.25 7.94 -3.49
N LEU A 145 -22.59 6.71 -3.12
CA LEU A 145 -21.94 5.47 -3.57
C LEU A 145 -22.52 4.99 -4.91
N ARG A 146 -21.69 4.79 -5.94
CA ARG A 146 -22.06 4.18 -7.23
C ARG A 146 -21.10 3.03 -7.55
N ILE A 147 -21.61 1.83 -7.85
CA ILE A 147 -20.79 0.70 -8.32
C ILE A 147 -20.14 1.07 -9.66
N ASP A 148 -18.83 0.93 -9.74
CA ASP A 148 -18.00 1.15 -10.93
C ASP A 148 -16.97 0.01 -11.09
N GLY A 149 -16.01 0.11 -12.00
CA GLY A 149 -14.90 -0.84 -12.15
C GLY A 149 -13.63 -0.14 -12.66
N GLY A 150 -12.46 -0.74 -12.43
CA GLY A 150 -11.18 -0.10 -12.70
C GLY A 150 -10.00 -0.78 -12.03
N SER A 151 -9.14 0.01 -11.40
CA SER A 151 -7.89 -0.48 -10.81
C SER A 151 -8.09 -1.18 -9.47
N ASP A 152 -7.45 -2.33 -9.28
CA ASP A 152 -7.37 -3.03 -7.99
C ASP A 152 -6.46 -2.33 -6.95
N TRP A 153 -5.88 -1.18 -7.31
CA TRP A 153 -5.12 -0.26 -6.44
C TRP A 153 -6.06 0.81 -5.90
N ILE A 154 -6.29 0.80 -4.59
CA ILE A 154 -7.36 1.55 -3.94
C ILE A 154 -6.85 2.39 -2.78
N ILE A 155 -7.51 3.53 -2.59
CA ILE A 155 -7.46 4.34 -1.37
C ILE A 155 -8.89 4.34 -0.81
N LEU A 156 -9.10 3.71 0.34
CA LEU A 156 -10.41 3.59 0.97
C LEU A 156 -10.47 4.45 2.23
N HIS A 157 -11.50 5.30 2.33
CA HIS A 157 -11.85 5.90 3.62
C HIS A 157 -12.38 4.81 4.56
N ARG A 158 -12.08 4.93 5.85
CA ARG A 158 -12.42 3.93 6.85
C ARG A 158 -13.90 3.57 6.92
N GLU A 159 -14.79 4.56 6.91
CA GLU A 159 -16.24 4.30 6.99
C GLU A 159 -16.72 3.40 5.83
N PHE A 160 -16.17 3.60 4.63
CA PHE A 160 -16.52 2.73 3.48
C PHE A 160 -15.90 1.34 3.60
N ALA A 161 -14.67 1.24 4.09
CA ALA A 161 -14.05 -0.05 4.35
C ALA A 161 -14.83 -0.86 5.39
N GLU A 162 -15.26 -0.23 6.50
CA GLU A 162 -16.13 -0.83 7.52
C GLU A 162 -17.48 -1.26 6.93
N TYR A 163 -18.14 -0.38 6.16
CA TYR A 163 -19.38 -0.71 5.47
C TYR A 163 -19.24 -1.94 4.56
N SER A 164 -18.13 -2.04 3.81
CA SER A 164 -17.88 -3.13 2.86
C SER A 164 -17.79 -4.52 3.50
N ILE A 165 -17.36 -4.59 4.77
CA ILE A 165 -17.26 -5.85 5.54
C ILE A 165 -18.44 -6.06 6.50
N SER A 166 -19.37 -5.11 6.59
CA SER A 166 -20.50 -5.14 7.51
C SER A 166 -21.49 -6.29 7.22
N GLU A 167 -22.39 -6.51 8.17
CA GLU A 167 -23.43 -7.53 8.10
C GLU A 167 -24.73 -7.02 7.44
N GLU A 168 -24.70 -5.85 6.81
CA GLU A 168 -25.81 -5.30 6.04
C GLU A 168 -26.09 -6.11 4.76
N GLU A 169 -27.31 -6.00 4.24
CA GLU A 169 -27.80 -6.84 3.15
C GLU A 169 -26.98 -6.69 1.86
N LEU A 170 -26.68 -5.45 1.45
CA LEU A 170 -25.94 -5.18 0.22
C LEU A 170 -24.48 -5.67 0.31
N PRO A 171 -23.66 -5.30 1.31
CA PRO A 171 -22.32 -5.85 1.50
C PRO A 171 -22.28 -7.38 1.54
N LYS A 172 -23.21 -8.03 2.24
CA LYS A 172 -23.32 -9.50 2.26
C LYS A 172 -23.51 -10.09 0.87
N LYS A 173 -24.51 -9.59 0.13
CA LYS A 173 -24.79 -10.03 -1.25
C LYS A 173 -23.59 -9.83 -2.17
N MET A 174 -22.90 -8.69 -2.03
CA MET A 174 -21.69 -8.39 -2.79
C MET A 174 -20.56 -9.38 -2.45
N ARG A 175 -20.32 -9.69 -1.18
CA ARG A 175 -19.29 -10.68 -0.80
C ARG A 175 -19.60 -12.07 -1.34
N THR A 176 -20.87 -12.50 -1.33
CA THR A 176 -21.30 -13.77 -1.93
C THR A 176 -21.08 -13.78 -3.44
N LEU A 177 -21.47 -12.71 -4.14
CA LEU A 177 -21.32 -12.58 -5.59
C LEU A 177 -19.85 -12.61 -6.01
N PHE A 178 -19.00 -11.83 -5.34
CA PHE A 178 -17.59 -11.68 -5.71
C PHE A 178 -16.69 -12.83 -5.22
N GLY A 179 -17.21 -13.77 -4.43
CA GLY A 179 -16.47 -14.96 -3.99
C GLY A 179 -16.11 -15.93 -5.11
N SER A 180 -16.78 -15.83 -6.27
CA SER A 180 -16.53 -16.68 -7.46
C SER A 180 -16.15 -15.89 -8.71
N ILE A 181 -15.97 -14.56 -8.60
CA ILE A 181 -15.61 -13.67 -9.70
C ILE A 181 -14.08 -13.54 -9.79
N ILE A 182 -13.57 -13.52 -11.03
CA ILE A 182 -12.15 -13.25 -11.33
C ILE A 182 -11.88 -11.75 -11.22
N LEU A 183 -10.70 -11.38 -10.71
CA LEU A 183 -10.29 -9.98 -10.47
C LEU A 183 -11.32 -9.19 -9.63
N PRO A 184 -11.78 -9.73 -8.49
CA PRO A 184 -12.91 -9.13 -7.79
C PRO A 184 -12.60 -7.74 -7.21
N VAL A 185 -11.34 -7.44 -6.90
CA VAL A 185 -10.92 -6.13 -6.36
C VAL A 185 -11.04 -5.01 -7.41
N GLU A 186 -10.95 -5.33 -8.71
CA GLU A 186 -11.13 -4.39 -9.83
C GLU A 186 -12.56 -3.85 -9.96
N SER A 187 -13.53 -4.37 -9.21
CA SER A 187 -14.91 -3.85 -9.24
C SER A 187 -15.58 -3.77 -7.87
N PHE A 188 -15.13 -4.53 -6.87
CA PHE A 188 -15.80 -4.60 -5.56
C PHE A 188 -15.81 -3.26 -4.80
N PHE A 189 -14.70 -2.51 -4.83
CA PHE A 189 -14.56 -1.25 -4.08
C PHE A 189 -14.80 0.01 -4.90
N HIS A 190 -15.13 -0.14 -6.17
CA HIS A 190 -15.10 0.95 -7.12
C HIS A 190 -16.30 1.87 -6.95
N THR A 191 -15.99 3.12 -6.61
CA THR A 191 -16.94 4.23 -6.49
C THR A 191 -16.31 5.56 -6.92
N ASN A 192 -16.86 6.12 -8.00
CA ASN A 192 -16.65 7.46 -8.58
C ASN A 192 -15.37 8.21 -8.16
N ALA A 193 -14.23 7.89 -8.78
CA ALA A 193 -12.98 8.63 -8.59
C ALA A 193 -12.94 9.88 -9.50
N LYS A 194 -13.09 11.08 -8.91
CA LYS A 194 -12.75 12.33 -9.63
C LYS A 194 -11.22 12.42 -9.75
N SER A 195 -10.73 12.84 -10.92
CA SER A 195 -9.29 12.96 -11.25
C SER A 195 -8.51 13.73 -10.17
N LYS A 196 -7.66 13.03 -9.44
CA LYS A 196 -6.71 13.59 -8.46
C LYS A 196 -5.28 13.18 -8.86
N PRO A 197 -4.24 13.94 -8.46
CA PRO A 197 -2.87 13.64 -8.87
C PRO A 197 -2.40 12.26 -8.38
N PHE A 198 -1.52 11.64 -9.15
CA PHE A 198 -0.98 10.31 -8.90
C PHE A 198 0.17 10.36 -7.88
N TYR A 199 0.01 9.68 -6.74
CA TYR A 199 1.02 9.65 -5.66
C TYR A 199 1.98 8.48 -5.73
N ILE A 200 1.47 7.34 -6.20
CA ILE A 200 2.16 6.06 -6.23
C ILE A 200 2.12 5.54 -7.66
N ALA A 201 3.25 5.05 -8.14
CA ALA A 201 3.37 4.46 -9.46
C ALA A 201 3.86 3.01 -9.37
N ARG A 202 3.62 2.27 -10.45
CA ARG A 202 3.98 0.86 -10.60
C ARG A 202 4.13 0.49 -12.08
N LYS A 203 4.88 -0.57 -12.43
CA LYS A 203 5.68 -1.44 -11.56
C LYS A 203 7.16 -1.01 -11.57
N PHE A 204 7.77 -1.00 -10.40
CA PHE A 204 9.19 -0.81 -10.19
C PHE A 204 9.87 -2.13 -9.85
N GLU A 205 10.84 -2.56 -10.66
CA GLU A 205 11.61 -3.78 -10.43
C GLU A 205 13.10 -3.52 -10.55
N SER A 206 13.84 -3.69 -9.45
CA SER A 206 15.25 -3.29 -9.36
C SER A 206 16.20 -4.09 -10.25
N LEU A 207 15.81 -5.30 -10.67
CA LEU A 207 16.55 -6.10 -11.65
C LEU A 207 16.31 -5.67 -13.09
N ILE A 208 15.27 -4.88 -13.34
CA ILE A 208 14.95 -4.32 -14.66
C ILE A 208 15.53 -2.92 -14.78
N ASP A 209 15.22 -2.05 -13.82
CA ASP A 209 15.68 -0.65 -13.81
C ASP A 209 15.73 -0.11 -12.37
N ILE A 210 16.93 -0.13 -11.78
CA ILE A 210 17.17 0.45 -10.44
C ILE A 210 17.29 1.97 -10.47
N ASP A 211 17.66 2.56 -11.62
CA ASP A 211 17.81 4.01 -11.77
C ASP A 211 16.45 4.69 -11.67
N ALA A 212 15.41 4.11 -12.27
CA ALA A 212 14.03 4.57 -12.13
C ALA A 212 13.59 4.59 -10.65
N ILE A 213 13.96 3.57 -9.87
CA ILE A 213 13.67 3.52 -8.42
C ILE A 213 14.46 4.59 -7.67
N ALA A 214 15.74 4.78 -8.00
CA ALA A 214 16.56 5.81 -7.35
C ALA A 214 16.03 7.22 -7.63
N LEU A 215 15.54 7.50 -8.84
CA LEU A 215 14.90 8.77 -9.17
C LEU A 215 13.59 8.97 -8.39
N ALA A 216 12.74 7.94 -8.36
CA ALA A 216 11.49 7.98 -7.58
C ALA A 216 11.78 8.17 -6.07
N GLU A 217 12.80 7.49 -5.53
CA GLU A 217 13.22 7.62 -4.13
C GLU A 217 13.72 9.01 -3.80
N LYS A 218 14.56 9.61 -4.65
CA LYS A 218 14.98 11.02 -4.49
C LYS A 218 13.79 11.98 -4.50
N GLN A 219 12.81 11.73 -5.37
CA GLN A 219 11.61 12.56 -5.47
C GLN A 219 10.68 12.39 -4.26
N ALA A 220 10.44 11.16 -3.81
CA ALA A 220 9.56 10.86 -2.67
C ALA A 220 10.15 11.27 -1.31
N LEU A 221 11.47 11.32 -1.19
CA LEU A 221 12.19 11.72 0.02
C LEU A 221 12.77 13.15 -0.05
N ARG A 222 12.34 13.97 -1.02
CA ARG A 222 12.84 15.34 -1.17
C ARG A 222 12.60 16.24 0.05
N ASP A 223 11.58 15.93 0.86
CA ASP A 223 11.27 16.59 2.13
C ASP A 223 11.94 15.92 3.35
N ARG A 224 12.59 14.77 3.17
CA ARG A 224 13.31 13.99 4.19
C ARG A 224 14.68 13.54 3.69
N PRO A 225 15.58 14.46 3.28
CA PRO A 225 16.84 14.12 2.64
C PRO A 225 17.81 13.33 3.54
N HIS A 226 17.66 13.41 4.86
CA HIS A 226 18.47 12.64 5.81
C HIS A 226 18.24 11.11 5.72
N LEU A 227 17.15 10.65 5.07
CA LEU A 227 16.88 9.24 4.79
C LEU A 227 17.46 8.76 3.45
N LEU A 228 18.01 9.69 2.65
CA LEU A 228 18.69 9.40 1.40
C LEU A 228 20.19 9.23 1.66
N HIS A 229 20.69 8.03 1.37
CA HIS A 229 22.11 7.71 1.48
C HIS A 229 22.73 7.61 0.09
N THR A 230 22.64 8.69 -0.71
CA THR A 230 23.07 8.69 -2.12
C THR A 230 24.57 8.50 -2.30
N ASP A 231 25.35 8.79 -1.25
CA ASP A 231 26.81 8.62 -1.25
C ASP A 231 27.23 7.19 -0.88
N ASP A 232 26.29 6.36 -0.42
CA ASP A 232 26.55 4.94 -0.17
C ASP A 232 26.75 4.22 -1.52
N VAL A 233 27.87 3.51 -1.66
CA VAL A 233 28.21 2.73 -2.85
C VAL A 233 27.15 1.69 -3.21
N MET A 234 26.36 1.25 -2.22
CA MET A 234 25.27 0.31 -2.41
C MET A 234 23.98 0.99 -2.83
N PHE A 235 23.82 2.31 -2.73
CA PHE A 235 22.55 3.02 -2.93
C PHE A 235 21.80 2.60 -4.20
N ASN A 236 22.53 2.53 -5.32
CA ASN A 236 22.00 2.21 -6.63
C ASN A 236 22.41 0.83 -7.15
N VAL A 237 22.68 -0.11 -6.23
CA VAL A 237 23.02 -1.50 -6.54
C VAL A 237 21.89 -2.39 -6.04
N THR A 238 21.51 -3.40 -6.81
CA THR A 238 20.49 -4.38 -6.43
C THR A 238 21.10 -5.76 -6.16
N PHE A 239 20.54 -6.46 -5.18
CA PHE A 239 20.75 -7.88 -4.95
C PHE A 239 19.40 -8.48 -4.60
N VAL A 240 19.11 -9.66 -5.11
CA VAL A 240 17.88 -10.41 -4.81
C VAL A 240 18.29 -11.83 -4.47
N ASN A 241 17.86 -12.31 -3.31
CA ASN A 241 18.09 -13.70 -2.92
C ASN A 241 17.07 -14.60 -3.64
N TYR A 242 17.54 -15.45 -4.56
CA TYR A 242 16.70 -16.43 -5.23
C TYR A 242 16.61 -17.78 -4.51
N TYR A 243 17.57 -18.07 -3.64
CA TYR A 243 17.65 -19.33 -2.90
C TYR A 243 18.37 -19.09 -1.57
N LYS A 244 17.78 -19.61 -0.48
CA LYS A 244 18.34 -19.57 0.87
C LYS A 244 18.24 -20.99 1.46
N ALA A 245 19.38 -21.64 1.65
CA ALA A 245 19.44 -23.09 1.93
C ALA A 245 18.66 -23.54 3.18
N ASP A 246 18.60 -22.73 4.23
CA ASP A 246 17.87 -23.01 5.48
C ASP A 246 16.35 -22.79 5.37
N ILE A 247 15.88 -22.14 4.30
CA ILE A 247 14.45 -21.87 4.06
C ILE A 247 13.91 -22.71 2.90
N ASP A 248 14.67 -22.79 1.81
CA ASP A 248 14.26 -23.42 0.55
C ASP A 248 14.90 -24.80 0.36
N GLY A 249 15.90 -25.17 1.17
CA GLY A 249 16.54 -26.48 1.13
C GLY A 249 15.69 -27.57 1.77
N TYR A 250 15.78 -28.77 1.20
CA TYR A 250 15.13 -29.99 1.71
C TYR A 250 15.90 -30.60 2.87
#